data_AF-A0A258ARM0-F1
#
_entry.id   AF-A0A258ARM0-F1
#
_cell.length_a   1.000
_cell.length_b   1.000
_cell.length_c   1.000
_cell.angle_alpha   90.00
_cell.angle_beta   90.00
_cell.angle_gamma   90.00
#
_symmetry.space_group_name_H-M   'P 1'
#
loop_
_entity.id
_entity.type
_entity.pdbx_description
1 polymer ?
#
loop_
_entity_poly.entity_id
_entity_poly.type
_entity_poly.pdbx_seq_one_letter_code
_entity_poly.pdbx_strand_id
1 'polypeptide(L)' 'MTTMQVKEQIDAMSDEDRFLAAAYLEHLSNEKDAAYRLNLSERMQRMDSGKKVSFEQLDRLHQALEREGM' A
#
# COMPACT_ATOMS: atom_id res chain seq x y z
N MET A 1 24.53 9.04 -1.02
CA MET A 1 23.76 8.52 0.13
C MET A 1 24.11 7.06 0.29
N THR A 2 24.55 6.64 1.47
CA THR A 2 24.78 5.22 1.77
C THR A 2 23.51 4.59 2.34
N THR A 3 23.38 3.27 2.25
CA THR A 3 22.25 2.53 2.86
C THR A 3 22.17 2.74 4.38
N MET A 4 23.32 2.94 5.04
CA MET A 4 23.40 3.26 6.46
C MET A 4 22.80 4.64 6.78
N GLN A 5 23.12 5.66 5.98
CA GLN A 5 22.56 7.00 6.13
C GLN A 5 21.04 7.02 5.89
N VAL A 6 20.55 6.20 4.95
CA VAL A 6 19.10 6.05 4.71
C VAL A 6 18.42 5.40 5.92
N LYS A 7 19.05 4.39 6.52
CA LYS A 7 18.51 3.73 7.72
C LYS A 7 18.43 4.69 8.91
N GLU A 8 19.49 5.44 9.19
CA GLU A 8 19.50 6.45 10.28
C GLU A 8 18.40 7.50 10.09
N GLN A 9 18.14 7.88 8.85
CA GLN A 9 17.10 8.85 8.53
C GLN A 9 15.69 8.28 8.74
N ILE A 10 15.45 7.02 8.38
CA ILE A 10 14.19 6.31 8.64
C ILE A 10 13.99 6.10 10.15
N ASP A 11 15.05 5.74 10.87
CA ASP A 11 14.98 5.53 12.32
C ASP A 11 14.65 6.85 13.06
N ALA A 12 15.06 8.00 12.52
CA ALA A 12 14.73 9.32 13.05
C ALA A 12 13.32 9.84 12.68
N MET A 13 12.60 9.19 11.76
CA MET A 13 11.25 9.58 11.35
C MET A 13 10.21 9.22 12.40
N SER A 14 9.12 9.99 12.46
CA SER A 14 7.92 9.61 13.21
C SER A 14 7.27 8.37 12.60
N ASP A 15 6.43 7.66 13.35
CA ASP A 15 5.75 6.47 12.83
C ASP A 15 4.84 6.80 11.64
N GLU A 16 4.22 7.98 11.63
CA GLU A 16 3.41 8.49 10.52
C GLU A 16 4.26 8.74 9.27
N ASP A 17 5.43 9.37 9.44
CA ASP A 17 6.36 9.63 8.34
C ASP A 17 6.95 8.33 7.79
N ARG A 18 7.24 7.34 8.65
CA ARG A 18 7.69 6.01 8.22
C ARG A 18 6.62 5.28 7.42
N PHE A 19 5.36 5.38 7.86
CA PHE A 19 4.23 4.79 7.14
C PHE A 19 4.10 5.39 5.72
N LEU A 20 4.16 6.72 5.61
CA LEU A 20 4.13 7.42 4.32
C LEU A 20 5.32 7.04 3.43
N ALA A 21 6.52 6.97 4.00
CA ALA A 21 7.73 6.58 3.28
C ALA A 21 7.63 5.13 2.75
N ALA A 22 7.10 4.21 3.55
CA ALA A 22 6.89 2.82 3.15
C ALA A 22 5.87 2.72 1.99
N ALA A 23 4.72 3.38 2.13
CA ALA A 23 3.70 3.42 1.08
C ALA A 23 4.23 4.01 -0.24
N TYR A 24 5.06 5.05 -0.16
CA TYR A 24 5.68 5.66 -1.33
C TYR A 24 6.72 4.76 -1.99
N LEU A 25 7.55 4.07 -1.21
CA LEU A 25 8.52 3.10 -1.74
C LEU A 25 7.83 1.90 -2.39
N GLU A 26 6.74 1.42 -1.79
CA GLU A 26 5.89 0.38 -2.39
C GLU A 26 5.29 0.85 -3.72
N HIS A 27 4.76 2.07 -3.77
CA HIS A 27 4.27 2.67 -5.02
C HIS A 27 5.36 2.72 -6.11
N LEU A 28 6.57 3.19 -5.78
CA LEU A 28 7.70 3.25 -6.71
C LEU A 28 8.15 1.86 -7.19
N SER A 29 8.12 0.86 -6.30
CA SER A 29 8.42 -0.54 -6.66
C SER A 29 7.42 -1.08 -7.68
N ASN A 30 6.16 -0.70 -7.52
CA ASN A 30 5.06 -1.18 -8.34
C ASN A 30 4.85 -0.37 -9.63
N GLU A 31 5.43 0.84 -9.74
CA GLU A 31 5.25 1.73 -10.88
C GLU A 31 5.72 1.11 -12.22
N LYS A 32 6.76 0.27 -12.14
CA LYS A 32 7.33 -0.44 -13.31
C LYS A 32 6.74 -1.84 -13.50
N ASP A 33 5.92 -2.32 -12.56
CA ASP A 33 5.30 -3.64 -12.64
C ASP A 33 4.02 -3.56 -13.51
N ALA A 34 4.11 -4.14 -14.71
CA ALA A 34 3.00 -4.17 -15.66
C ALA A 34 1.80 -5.00 -15.16
N ALA A 35 2.05 -6.06 -14.37
CA ALA A 35 0.98 -6.89 -13.81
C ALA A 35 0.24 -6.16 -12.70
N TYR A 36 0.97 -5.44 -11.84
CA TYR A 36 0.38 -4.58 -10.81
C TYR A 36 -0.50 -3.49 -11.43
N ARG A 37 0.00 -2.78 -12.45
CA ARG A 37 -0.76 -1.72 -13.13
C ARG A 37 -2.03 -2.23 -13.81
N LEU A 38 -1.98 -3.42 -14.42
CA LEU A 38 -3.16 -4.04 -15.02
C LEU A 38 -4.22 -4.32 -13.95
N ASN A 39 -3.83 -4.97 -12.84
CA ASN A 39 -4.72 -5.28 -11.73
C ASN A 39 -5.32 -4.01 -11.10
N LEU A 40 -4.51 -2.97 -10.92
CA LEU A 40 -4.97 -1.68 -10.40
C LEU A 40 -6.02 -1.05 -11.32
N SER A 41 -5.78 -1.07 -12.64
CA SER A 41 -6.73 -0.53 -13.62
C SER A 41 -8.07 -1.27 -13.64
N GLU A 42 -8.04 -2.61 -13.52
CA GLU A 42 -9.25 -3.44 -13.44
C GLU A 42 -10.03 -3.14 -12.15
N ARG A 43 -9.33 -2.94 -11.02
CA ARG A 43 -9.96 -2.55 -9.74
C ARG A 43 -10.59 -1.16 -9.84
N MET A 44 -9.93 -0.20 -10.47
CA MET A 44 -10.49 1.13 -10.71
C MET A 44 -11.74 1.07 -11.59
N GLN A 45 -11.69 0.33 -12.70
CA GLN A 45 -12.85 0.14 -13.58
C GLN A 45 -14.03 -0.50 -12.85
N ARG A 46 -13.80 -1.47 -11.96
CA ARG A 46 -14.85 -2.07 -11.13
C ARG A 46 -15.47 -1.05 -10.17
N MET A 47 -14.67 -0.18 -9.56
CA MET A 47 -15.18 0.87 -8.68
C MET A 47 -16.01 1.89 -9.45
N ASP A 48 -15.54 2.33 -10.62
CA ASP A 48 -16.24 3.26 -11.51
C ASP A 48 -17.55 2.65 -12.04
N SER A 49 -17.57 1.34 -12.29
CA SER A 49 -18.78 0.61 -12.68
C SER A 49 -19.74 0.35 -11.52
N GLY A 50 -19.54 0.97 -10.36
CA GLY A 50 -20.40 0.83 -9.18
C GLY A 50 -20.22 -0.48 -8.40
N LYS A 51 -19.27 -1.35 -8.79
CA LYS A 51 -18.90 -2.55 -8.02
C LYS A 51 -17.91 -2.17 -6.92
N LYS A 52 -18.33 -1.24 -6.06
CA LYS A 52 -17.60 -0.88 -4.84
C LYS A 52 -17.75 -2.03 -3.84
N VAL A 53 -16.66 -2.36 -3.15
CA VAL A 53 -16.72 -3.25 -1.99
C VAL A 53 -17.59 -2.59 -0.93
N SER A 54 -18.53 -3.34 -0.34
CA SER A 54 -19.33 -2.82 0.77
C SER A 54 -18.45 -2.62 2.01
N PHE A 55 -18.90 -1.77 2.93
CA PHE A 55 -18.22 -1.56 4.21
C PHE A 55 -17.97 -2.89 4.95
N GLU A 56 -18.93 -3.81 4.93
CA GLU A 56 -18.80 -5.15 5.52
C GLU A 56 -17.76 -6.05 4.82
N GLN A 57 -17.50 -5.82 3.53
CA GLN A 57 -16.43 -6.52 2.82
C GLN A 57 -15.07 -5.93 3.16
N LEU A 58 -15.01 -4.61 3.36
CA LEU A 58 -13.79 -3.91 3.78
C LEU A 58 -13.41 -4.28 5.23
N ASP A 59 -14.40 -4.33 6.13
CA ASP A 59 -14.21 -4.71 7.53
C ASP A 59 -13.73 -6.16 7.67
N ARG A 60 -14.30 -7.08 6.87
CA ARG A 60 -13.81 -8.47 6.81
C ARG A 60 -12.37 -8.57 6.30
N LEU A 61 -12.01 -7.76 5.31
CA LEU A 61 -10.64 -7.71 4.80
C LEU A 61 -9.68 -7.17 5.87
N HIS A 62 -10.06 -6.10 6.57
CA HIS A 62 -9.28 -5.50 7.64
C HIS A 62 -9.02 -6.51 8.77
N GLN A 63 -10.06 -7.19 9.26
CA GLN A 63 -9.91 -8.24 10.28
C GLN A 63 -9.10 -9.46 9.81
N ALA A 64 -9.03 -9.71 8.49
CA ALA A 64 -8.19 -10.76 7.94
C ALA A 64 -6.72 -10.35 7.95
N LEU A 65 -6.43 -9.10 7.55
CA LEU A 65 -5.08 -8.53 7.57
C LEU A 65 -4.53 -8.42 9.00
N GLU A 66 -5.34 -7.96 9.96
CA GLU A 66 -4.93 -7.93 11.38
C GLU A 66 -4.56 -9.33 11.91
N ARG A 67 -5.27 -10.37 11.46
CA ARG A 67 -4.97 -11.76 11.84
C ARG A 67 -3.69 -12.29 11.21
N GLU A 68 -3.30 -11.77 10.05
CA GLU A 68 -2.04 -12.08 9.37
C GLU A 68 -0.87 -11.24 9.92
N GLY A 69 -1.13 -10.34 10.87
CA GLY A 69 -0.12 -9.49 11.50
C GLY A 69 0.30 -8.29 10.65
N MET A 70 -0.54 -7.88 9.69
CA MET A 70 -0.41 -6.65 8.92
C MET A 70 -1.25 -5.52 9.50
#